data_AF-A0A022R182-F1
#
_entry.id   AF-A0A022R182-F1
#
_cell.length_a   1.000
_cell.length_b   1.000
_cell.length_c   1.000
_cell.angle_alpha   90.00
_cell.angle_beta   90.00
_cell.angle_gamma   90.00
#
_symmetry.space_group_name_H-M   'P 1'
#
loop_
_entity.id
_entity.type
_entity.pdbx_description
1 polymer ?
#
loop_
_entity_poly.entity_id
_entity_poly.type
_entity_poly.pdbx_seq_one_letter_code
_entity_poly.pdbx_strand_id
1 'polypeptide(L)'
;IWVDAKLQLVVDPLFLIHSLVLNENVDISISKHPFFVHTMEEAMATARWKKWWDVNGLKIQMETYCENGLQPWNSNKPYPTDVPDSALILRKHSLATNLFCCLMFNELEAFNPRDQLAFAYVRDKMKPKPKLNMFEVEVFEQVAVEYRHNLKLGGAGLGPKLKRAAATSGLFVNGTCGKCEGYLLSMWGESHD
;
A
#
# COMPACT_ATOMS: atom_id res chain seq x y z
N ILE A 1 -2.92 17.25 2.78
CA ILE A 1 -3.02 16.15 3.76
C ILE A 1 -4.20 15.32 3.33
N TRP A 2 -4.03 14.00 3.23
CA TRP A 2 -5.11 13.04 3.09
C TRP A 2 -5.21 12.26 4.41
N VAL A 3 -6.42 12.07 4.90
CA VAL A 3 -6.70 11.32 6.12
C VAL A 3 -7.89 10.42 5.81
N ASP A 4 -7.77 9.13 6.12
CA ASP A 4 -8.89 8.19 6.00
C ASP A 4 -10.08 8.66 6.84
N ALA A 5 -11.29 8.44 6.33
CA ALA A 5 -12.53 8.90 6.96
C ALA A 5 -12.73 8.32 8.37
N LYS A 6 -12.07 7.23 8.72
CA LYS A 6 -12.12 6.58 10.04
C LYS A 6 -11.09 7.15 11.00
N LEU A 7 -10.28 8.13 10.62
CA LEU A 7 -9.21 8.64 11.47
C LEU A 7 -9.44 10.08 11.88
N GLN A 8 -8.90 10.41 13.05
CA GLN A 8 -8.75 11.77 13.52
C GLN A 8 -7.29 12.01 13.90
N LEU A 9 -6.70 13.09 13.35
CA LEU A 9 -5.38 13.56 13.77
C LEU A 9 -5.48 14.13 15.18
N VAL A 10 -4.59 13.66 16.07
CA VAL A 10 -4.47 14.15 17.45
C VAL A 10 -3.28 15.07 17.65
N VAL A 11 -2.35 15.08 16.69
CA VAL A 11 -1.17 15.95 16.65
C VAL A 11 -1.40 17.08 15.65
N ASP A 12 -0.81 18.25 15.91
CA ASP A 12 -0.86 19.40 15.00
C ASP A 12 -0.35 19.01 13.60
N PRO A 13 -1.17 19.16 12.54
CA PRO A 13 -0.77 18.85 11.18
C PRO A 13 0.46 19.63 10.70
N LEU A 14 0.73 20.83 11.22
CA LEU A 14 1.91 21.60 10.86
C LEU A 14 3.19 20.94 11.39
N PHE A 15 3.16 20.44 12.62
CA PHE A 15 4.27 19.70 13.20
C PHE A 15 4.54 18.39 12.45
N LEU A 16 3.48 17.71 12.02
CA LEU A 16 3.59 16.50 11.19
C LEU A 16 4.22 16.80 9.83
N ILE A 17 3.77 17.86 9.13
CA ILE A 17 4.37 18.27 7.86
C ILE A 17 5.84 18.61 8.04
N HIS A 18 6.17 19.37 9.09
CA HIS A 18 7.55 19.73 9.37
C HIS A 18 8.43 18.50 9.60
N SER A 19 7.99 17.59 10.47
CA SER A 19 8.79 16.44 10.89
C SER A 19 8.89 15.36 9.82
N LEU A 20 7.79 15.05 9.13
CA LEU A 20 7.71 13.89 8.22
C LEU A 20 7.98 14.23 6.75
N VAL A 21 7.84 15.51 6.36
CA VAL A 21 8.04 15.95 4.96
C VAL A 21 9.21 16.91 4.83
N LEU A 22 9.22 18.01 5.59
CA LEU A 22 10.22 19.07 5.43
C LEU A 22 11.60 18.66 5.94
N ASN A 23 11.68 18.12 7.16
CA ASN A 23 12.94 17.66 7.77
C ASN A 23 13.58 16.51 6.98
N GLU A 24 12.75 15.56 6.54
CA GLU A 24 13.19 14.42 5.71
C GLU A 24 13.51 14.84 4.25
N ASN A 25 13.15 16.06 3.85
CA ASN A 25 13.34 16.59 2.50
C ASN A 25 12.75 15.67 1.41
N VAL A 26 11.51 15.21 1.64
CA VAL A 26 10.77 14.31 0.74
C VAL A 26 9.58 15.01 0.08
N ASP A 27 9.04 14.38 -0.96
CA ASP A 27 7.87 14.88 -1.67
C ASP A 27 6.57 14.37 -1.05
N ILE A 28 6.56 13.12 -0.59
CA ILE A 28 5.40 12.45 0.02
C ILE A 28 5.88 11.69 1.25
N SER A 29 5.11 11.75 2.33
CA SER A 29 5.26 10.92 3.51
C SER A 29 3.98 10.12 3.73
N ILE A 30 4.15 8.81 3.91
CA ILE A 30 3.08 7.81 3.99
C ILE A 30 3.54 6.68 4.91
N SER A 31 2.65 6.06 5.66
CA SER A 31 3.01 4.89 6.47
C SER A 31 3.33 3.69 5.57
N LYS A 32 4.20 2.79 6.03
CA LYS A 32 4.43 1.50 5.38
C LYS A 32 3.47 0.44 5.92
N HIS A 33 3.09 -0.52 5.08
CA HIS A 33 2.28 -1.65 5.54
C HIS A 33 3.07 -2.51 6.56
N PRO A 34 2.48 -2.90 7.70
CA PRO A 34 3.21 -3.60 8.77
C PRO A 34 3.68 -5.02 8.43
N PHE A 35 3.29 -5.59 7.29
CA PHE A 35 3.43 -7.04 7.05
C PHE A 35 3.88 -7.38 5.63
N PHE A 36 3.26 -6.75 4.63
CA PHE A 36 3.53 -7.06 3.23
C PHE A 36 4.55 -6.11 2.66
N VAL A 37 5.48 -6.68 1.89
CA VAL A 37 6.56 -5.95 1.24
C VAL A 37 6.30 -5.83 -0.26
N HIS A 38 5.73 -6.89 -0.85
CA HIS A 38 5.45 -6.94 -2.29
C HIS A 38 3.98 -6.66 -2.56
N THR A 39 3.69 -5.88 -3.61
CA THR A 39 2.31 -5.59 -4.06
C THR A 39 1.49 -6.87 -4.29
N MET A 40 2.13 -7.93 -4.78
CA MET A 40 1.45 -9.21 -5.02
C MET A 40 1.00 -9.91 -3.74
N GLU A 41 1.72 -9.74 -2.62
CA GLU A 41 1.30 -10.30 -1.34
C GLU A 41 0.00 -9.66 -0.85
N GLU A 42 -0.11 -8.33 -0.96
CA GLU A 42 -1.35 -7.61 -0.61
C GLU A 42 -2.49 -7.97 -1.58
N ALA A 43 -2.21 -8.15 -2.87
CA ALA A 43 -3.23 -8.60 -3.82
C ALA A 43 -3.78 -9.99 -3.45
N MET A 44 -2.89 -10.94 -3.13
CA MET A 44 -3.29 -12.27 -2.67
C MET A 44 -4.07 -12.23 -1.35
N ALA A 45 -3.66 -11.39 -0.40
CA ALA A 45 -4.36 -11.21 0.86
C ALA A 45 -5.74 -10.58 0.68
N THR A 46 -5.86 -9.55 -0.18
CA THR A 46 -7.12 -8.90 -0.52
C THR A 46 -8.10 -9.87 -1.17
N ALA A 47 -7.63 -10.74 -2.06
CA ALA A 47 -8.44 -11.80 -2.66
C ALA A 47 -8.89 -12.84 -1.62
N ARG A 48 -7.94 -13.35 -0.81
CA ARG A 48 -8.20 -14.40 0.19
C ARG A 48 -9.22 -13.98 1.23
N TRP A 49 -9.13 -12.74 1.70
CA TRP A 49 -10.04 -12.19 2.70
C TRP A 49 -11.32 -11.61 2.11
N LYS A 50 -11.52 -11.73 0.79
CA LYS A 50 -12.67 -11.16 0.05
C LYS A 50 -12.90 -9.69 0.41
N LYS A 51 -11.80 -8.97 0.66
CA LYS A 51 -11.90 -7.55 1.00
C LYS A 51 -12.46 -6.77 -0.20
N TRP A 52 -12.29 -7.27 -1.42
CA TRP A 52 -12.94 -6.79 -2.64
C TRP A 52 -13.79 -7.91 -3.23
N TRP A 53 -15.00 -7.58 -3.68
CA TRP A 53 -15.96 -8.59 -4.15
C TRP A 53 -15.59 -9.13 -5.54
N ASP A 54 -15.04 -8.28 -6.41
CA ASP A 54 -14.61 -8.66 -7.76
C ASP A 54 -13.15 -9.15 -7.77
N VAL A 55 -12.97 -10.41 -7.36
CA VAL A 55 -11.66 -11.08 -7.37
C VAL A 55 -11.11 -11.24 -8.79
N ASN A 56 -11.97 -11.30 -9.81
CA ASN A 56 -11.54 -11.42 -11.20
C ASN A 56 -10.96 -10.09 -11.70
N GLY A 57 -11.60 -8.96 -11.40
CA GLY A 57 -11.06 -7.62 -11.68
C GLY A 57 -9.71 -7.38 -11.01
N LEU A 58 -9.55 -7.86 -9.77
CA LEU A 58 -8.26 -7.83 -9.07
C LEU A 58 -7.17 -8.66 -9.79
N LYS A 59 -7.52 -9.85 -10.27
CA LYS A 59 -6.60 -10.68 -11.06
C LYS A 59 -6.18 -9.96 -12.35
N ILE A 60 -7.15 -9.40 -13.09
CA ILE A 60 -6.90 -8.65 -14.33
C ILE A 60 -5.97 -7.46 -14.06
N GLN A 61 -6.23 -6.68 -13.00
CA GLN A 61 -5.38 -5.57 -12.59
C GLN A 61 -3.92 -6.00 -12.40
N MET A 62 -3.69 -7.04 -11.60
CA MET A 62 -2.35 -7.52 -11.32
C MET A 62 -1.66 -8.07 -12.58
N GLU A 63 -2.36 -8.84 -13.40
CA GLU A 63 -1.83 -9.35 -14.67
C GLU A 63 -1.46 -8.21 -15.63
N THR A 64 -2.28 -7.16 -15.72
CA THR A 64 -1.98 -5.96 -16.49
C THR A 64 -0.75 -5.24 -15.96
N TYR A 65 -0.58 -5.14 -14.64
CA TYR A 65 0.61 -4.50 -14.06
C TYR A 65 1.89 -5.30 -14.34
N CYS A 66 1.85 -6.62 -14.22
CA CYS A 66 3.00 -7.48 -14.54
C CYS A 66 3.38 -7.38 -16.01
N GLU A 67 2.40 -7.44 -16.92
CA GLU A 67 2.62 -7.27 -18.36
C GLU A 67 3.23 -5.90 -18.69
N ASN A 68 2.80 -4.87 -17.97
CA ASN A 68 3.32 -3.51 -18.10
C ASN A 68 4.60 -3.27 -17.27
N GLY A 69 5.25 -4.32 -16.75
CA GLY A 69 6.57 -4.21 -16.14
C GLY A 69 6.60 -3.82 -14.66
N LEU A 70 5.54 -4.10 -13.91
CA LEU A 70 5.61 -4.14 -12.44
C LEU A 70 6.63 -5.20 -12.03
N GLN A 71 7.56 -4.85 -11.13
CA GLN A 71 8.61 -5.74 -10.64
C GLN A 71 8.50 -5.89 -9.13
N PRO A 72 8.87 -7.05 -8.55
CA PRO A 72 8.90 -7.24 -7.12
C PRO A 72 9.74 -6.17 -6.42
N TRP A 73 9.40 -5.90 -5.17
CA TRP A 73 10.28 -5.15 -4.29
C TRP A 73 11.62 -5.90 -4.14
N ASN A 74 12.73 -5.14 -4.07
CA ASN A 74 14.04 -5.67 -3.73
C ASN A 74 14.85 -4.59 -2.98
N SER A 75 15.96 -5.00 -2.37
CA SER A 75 16.83 -4.14 -1.56
C SER A 75 17.51 -3.00 -2.34
N ASN A 76 17.54 -3.05 -3.68
CA ASN A 76 18.07 -1.98 -4.52
C ASN A 76 17.08 -0.82 -4.71
N LYS A 77 15.79 -1.02 -4.42
CA LYS A 77 14.81 0.07 -4.44
C LYS A 77 15.09 1.02 -3.27
N PRO A 78 14.99 2.36 -3.45
CA PRO A 78 15.26 3.33 -2.39
C PRO A 78 14.12 3.44 -1.35
N TYR A 79 13.21 2.48 -1.31
CA TYR A 79 12.02 2.48 -0.47
C TYR A 79 11.96 1.16 0.29
N PRO A 80 11.46 1.14 1.54
CA PRO A 80 11.48 -0.07 2.37
C PRO A 80 10.43 -1.11 1.95
N THR A 81 9.42 -0.74 1.16
CA THR A 81 8.35 -1.64 0.69
C THR A 81 7.66 -1.07 -0.55
N ASP A 82 6.95 -1.94 -1.28
CA ASP A 82 6.04 -1.57 -2.37
C ASP A 82 4.60 -1.37 -1.88
N VAL A 83 4.30 -1.70 -0.62
CA VAL A 83 2.94 -1.64 -0.06
C VAL A 83 2.85 -0.54 1.01
N PRO A 84 2.19 0.59 0.74
CA PRO A 84 1.93 1.59 1.75
C PRO A 84 0.73 1.22 2.63
N ASP A 85 0.66 1.86 3.79
CA ASP A 85 -0.58 2.13 4.50
C ASP A 85 -0.97 3.59 4.23
N SER A 86 -2.03 3.77 3.44
CA SER A 86 -2.48 5.03 2.87
C SER A 86 -3.44 5.82 3.76
N ALA A 87 -3.63 5.37 5.00
CA ALA A 87 -4.59 5.99 5.90
C ALA A 87 -4.21 7.43 6.29
N LEU A 88 -2.92 7.79 6.23
CA LEU A 88 -2.41 9.16 6.31
C LEU A 88 -1.41 9.42 5.20
N ILE A 89 -1.65 10.46 4.38
CA ILE A 89 -0.71 10.91 3.35
C ILE A 89 -0.43 12.40 3.52
N LEU A 90 0.84 12.72 3.77
CA LEU A 90 1.37 14.07 3.76
C LEU A 90 2.13 14.28 2.47
N ARG A 91 1.90 15.39 1.78
CA ARG A 91 2.61 15.67 0.53
C ARG A 91 2.98 17.13 0.44
N LYS A 92 4.17 17.39 -0.10
CA LYS A 92 4.54 18.68 -0.61
C LYS A 92 3.71 18.97 -1.85
N HIS A 93 3.13 20.16 -1.95
CA HIS A 93 2.41 20.55 -3.15
C HIS A 93 3.39 20.92 -4.27
N SER A 94 3.53 20.05 -5.27
CA SER A 94 4.38 20.25 -6.43
C SER A 94 3.71 19.67 -7.68
N LEU A 95 4.25 20.00 -8.87
CA LEU A 95 3.77 19.43 -10.13
C LEU A 95 3.90 17.90 -10.12
N ALA A 96 5.02 17.38 -9.64
CA ALA A 96 5.28 15.94 -9.58
C ALA A 96 4.31 15.22 -8.64
N THR A 97 4.06 15.76 -7.44
CA THR A 97 3.13 15.12 -6.49
C THR A 97 1.67 15.24 -6.94
N ASN A 98 1.29 16.33 -7.61
CA ASN A 98 -0.03 16.45 -8.22
C ASN A 98 -0.20 15.40 -9.32
N LEU A 99 0.78 15.23 -10.21
CA LEU A 99 0.74 14.21 -11.26
C LEU A 99 0.66 12.80 -10.68
N PHE A 100 1.48 12.49 -9.66
CA PHE A 100 1.43 11.21 -8.96
C PHE A 100 0.02 10.90 -8.44
N CYS A 101 -0.60 11.86 -7.73
CA CYS A 101 -1.95 11.70 -7.22
C CYS A 101 -2.97 11.50 -8.35
N CYS A 102 -2.90 12.26 -9.44
CA CYS A 102 -3.82 12.09 -10.58
C CYS A 102 -3.71 10.69 -11.21
N LEU A 103 -2.48 10.21 -11.42
CA LEU A 103 -2.25 8.87 -11.96
C LEU A 103 -2.74 7.78 -11.01
N MET A 104 -2.52 7.94 -9.71
CA MET A 104 -3.08 7.05 -8.69
C MET A 104 -4.60 7.00 -8.81
N PHE A 105 -5.30 8.15 -8.79
CA PHE A 105 -6.76 8.18 -8.91
C PHE A 105 -7.28 7.53 -10.19
N ASN A 106 -6.59 7.69 -11.32
CA ASN A 106 -6.96 7.02 -12.57
C ASN A 106 -6.90 5.49 -12.44
N GLU A 107 -5.87 4.95 -11.79
CA GLU A 107 -5.77 3.50 -11.55
C GLU A 107 -6.85 2.99 -10.59
N LEU A 108 -7.20 3.78 -9.56
CA LEU A 108 -8.25 3.42 -8.61
C LEU A 108 -9.63 3.37 -9.24
N GLU A 109 -9.91 4.31 -10.13
CA GLU A 109 -11.16 4.37 -10.89
C GLU A 109 -11.23 3.25 -11.94
N ALA A 110 -10.11 2.95 -12.60
CA ALA A 110 -10.06 1.94 -13.66
C ALA A 110 -10.20 0.50 -13.16
N PHE A 111 -9.64 0.19 -11.98
CA PHE A 111 -9.54 -1.19 -11.50
C PHE A 111 -10.21 -1.42 -10.15
N ASN A 112 -9.59 -0.87 -9.10
CA ASN A 112 -9.95 -1.18 -7.73
C ASN A 112 -9.66 0.05 -6.86
N PRO A 113 -10.64 0.54 -6.08
CA PRO A 113 -10.44 1.70 -5.21
C PRO A 113 -9.44 1.46 -4.07
N ARG A 114 -8.89 0.24 -3.95
CA ARG A 114 -7.77 -0.10 -3.05
C ARG A 114 -6.46 0.45 -3.58
N ASP A 115 -6.06 1.57 -3.02
CA ASP A 115 -4.83 2.31 -3.32
C ASP A 115 -3.51 1.57 -3.10
N GLN A 116 -3.46 0.61 -2.18
CA GLN A 116 -2.26 -0.17 -1.88
C GLN A 116 -1.70 -0.92 -3.11
N LEU A 117 -2.56 -1.32 -4.04
CA LEU A 117 -2.18 -2.13 -5.20
C LEU A 117 -1.57 -1.32 -6.33
N ALA A 118 -2.12 -0.13 -6.60
CA ALA A 118 -1.65 0.74 -7.67
C ALA A 118 -0.34 1.48 -7.31
N PHE A 119 -0.04 1.61 -6.00
CA PHE A 119 1.00 2.50 -5.51
C PHE A 119 2.38 2.26 -6.14
N ALA A 120 2.91 1.04 -6.02
CA ALA A 120 4.23 0.72 -6.57
C ALA A 120 4.27 0.82 -8.09
N TYR A 121 3.18 0.42 -8.77
CA TYR A 121 3.06 0.50 -10.22
C TYR A 121 3.18 1.95 -10.72
N VAL A 122 2.36 2.86 -10.18
CA VAL A 122 2.39 4.28 -10.56
C VAL A 122 3.72 4.93 -10.17
N ARG A 123 4.20 4.67 -8.94
CA ARG A 123 5.47 5.22 -8.43
C ARG A 123 6.63 4.84 -9.33
N ASP A 124 6.74 3.57 -9.71
CA ASP A 124 7.89 3.07 -10.47
C ASP A 124 7.87 3.52 -11.93
N LYS A 125 6.69 3.89 -12.47
CA LYS A 125 6.53 4.46 -13.82
C LYS A 125 6.86 5.95 -13.91
N MET A 126 6.89 6.68 -12.79
CA MET A 126 7.23 8.10 -12.80
C MET A 126 8.72 8.36 -13.05
N LYS A 127 9.01 9.45 -13.78
CA LYS A 127 10.36 9.98 -13.99
C LYS A 127 10.35 11.52 -13.89
N PRO A 128 11.05 12.11 -12.90
CA PRO A 128 11.70 11.46 -11.76
C PRO A 128 10.67 10.80 -10.82
N LYS A 129 11.12 9.79 -10.06
CA LYS A 129 10.28 9.16 -9.03
C LYS A 129 10.11 10.11 -7.84
N PRO A 130 8.95 10.15 -7.19
CA PRO A 130 8.76 10.97 -6.00
C PRO A 130 9.67 10.49 -4.86
N LYS A 131 10.24 11.43 -4.11
CA LYS A 131 10.94 11.10 -2.86
C LYS A 131 9.92 10.74 -1.80
N LEU A 132 10.05 9.56 -1.21
CA LEU A 132 9.12 9.04 -0.23
C LEU A 132 9.78 8.91 1.14
N ASN A 133 9.08 9.35 2.18
CA ASN A 133 9.33 8.93 3.55
C ASN A 133 8.27 7.89 3.92
N MET A 134 8.66 6.61 4.02
CA MET A 134 7.77 5.53 4.41
C MET A 134 7.98 5.18 5.88
N PHE A 135 7.22 5.81 6.77
CA PHE A 135 7.41 5.69 8.22
C PHE A 135 6.70 4.45 8.81
N GLU A 136 7.19 4.02 9.96
CA GLU A 136 6.68 2.87 10.70
C GLU A 136 5.21 3.07 11.14
N VAL A 137 4.45 1.99 11.21
CA VAL A 137 3.02 2.05 11.60
C VAL A 137 2.85 2.55 13.04
N GLU A 138 3.83 2.33 13.91
CA GLU A 138 3.81 2.80 15.30
C GLU A 138 3.84 4.34 15.37
N VAL A 139 4.51 5.00 14.42
CA VAL A 139 4.46 6.46 14.31
C VAL A 139 3.06 6.89 13.87
N PHE A 140 2.46 6.17 12.92
CA PHE A 140 1.07 6.41 12.50
C PHE A 140 0.08 6.29 13.68
N GLU A 141 0.20 5.24 14.50
CA GLU A 141 -0.64 5.00 15.68
C GLU A 141 -0.51 6.10 16.75
N GLN A 142 0.63 6.80 16.81
CA GLN A 142 0.83 7.91 17.74
C GLN A 142 0.22 9.23 17.23
N VAL A 143 0.12 9.41 15.91
CA VAL A 143 -0.32 10.69 15.31
C VAL A 143 -1.81 10.70 14.98
N ALA A 144 -2.45 9.53 14.90
CA ALA A 144 -3.85 9.37 14.58
C ALA A 144 -4.54 8.37 15.52
N VAL A 145 -5.81 8.65 15.82
CA VAL A 145 -6.68 7.70 16.51
C VAL A 145 -7.80 7.29 15.56
N GLU A 146 -8.08 5.99 15.50
CA GLU A 146 -9.21 5.46 14.76
C GLU A 146 -10.52 5.83 15.47
N TYR A 147 -11.36 6.59 14.78
CA TYR A 147 -12.72 6.89 15.16
C TYR A 147 -13.58 5.64 14.98
N ARG A 148 -13.65 4.81 16.02
CA ARG A 148 -14.66 3.75 16.07
C ARG A 148 -16.03 4.41 16.28
N HIS A 149 -16.88 4.36 15.27
CA HIS A 149 -18.30 4.63 15.45
C HIS A 149 -18.85 3.62 16.46
N ASN A 150 -18.86 3.99 17.74
CA ASN A 150 -19.51 3.24 18.79
C ASN A 150 -21.03 3.30 18.57
N LEU A 151 -21.56 2.39 17.77
CA LEU A 151 -22.80 1.74 18.18
C LEU A 151 -22.46 1.00 19.48
N LYS A 152 -22.68 1.65 20.62
CA LYS A 152 -22.54 1.00 21.92
C LYS A 152 -23.49 -0.20 21.95
N LEU A 153 -22.94 -1.41 22.00
CA LEU A 153 -23.44 -2.51 22.81
C LEU A 153 -22.21 -3.15 23.44
N GLY A 154 -22.18 -3.14 24.78
CA GLY A 154 -20.98 -3.35 25.59
C GLY A 154 -20.28 -4.68 25.38
N GLY A 155 -19.00 -4.69 25.77
CA GLY A 155 -18.19 -5.90 25.86
C GLY A 155 -16.78 -5.65 25.34
N ALA A 156 -15.85 -5.39 26.25
CA ALA A 156 -14.43 -5.37 25.95
C ALA A 156 -14.01 -6.72 25.34
N GLY A 157 -13.47 -6.69 24.12
CA GLY A 157 -12.80 -7.82 23.50
C GLY A 157 -11.49 -7.35 22.92
N LEU A 158 -10.37 -7.77 23.53
CA LEU A 158 -9.06 -7.67 22.91
C LEU A 158 -9.13 -8.33 21.53
N GLY A 159 -8.90 -7.54 20.47
CA GLY A 159 -8.85 -8.04 19.11
C GLY A 159 -7.75 -9.11 18.96
N PRO A 160 -7.95 -10.14 18.12
CA PRO A 160 -6.96 -11.20 17.98
C PRO A 160 -5.67 -10.63 17.37
N LYS A 161 -4.52 -10.96 17.96
CA LYS A 161 -3.21 -10.79 17.31
C LYS A 161 -3.21 -11.64 16.03
N LEU A 162 -3.32 -11.00 14.86
CA LEU A 162 -3.17 -11.68 13.57
C LEU A 162 -1.75 -12.22 13.47
N LYS A 163 -1.60 -13.55 13.55
CA LYS A 163 -0.34 -14.23 13.23
C LYS A 163 -0.17 -14.27 11.72
N ARG A 164 1.10 -14.13 11.28
CA ARG A 164 1.55 -14.38 9.91
C ARG A 164 1.05 -15.76 9.45
N ALA A 165 0.01 -15.77 8.63
CA ALA A 165 -0.35 -16.96 7.86
C ALA A 165 0.37 -16.82 6.52
N ALA A 166 1.22 -17.79 6.18
CA ALA A 166 1.88 -17.84 4.88
C ALA A 166 0.86 -17.59 3.75
N ALA A 167 1.25 -16.75 2.79
CA ALA A 167 0.45 -16.41 1.63
C ALA A 167 0.25 -17.67 0.77
N THR A 168 -0.79 -18.45 1.06
CA THR A 168 -1.20 -19.55 0.20
C THR A 168 -1.82 -18.96 -1.07
N SER A 169 -1.30 -19.38 -2.22
CA SER A 169 -1.37 -18.80 -3.57
C SER A 169 -2.75 -18.74 -4.25
N GLY A 170 -3.85 -18.67 -3.51
CA GLY A 170 -5.23 -18.82 -4.02
C GLY A 170 -5.65 -17.92 -5.19
N LEU A 171 -4.95 -16.80 -5.44
CA LEU A 171 -5.23 -15.92 -6.59
C LEU A 171 -4.85 -16.54 -7.93
N PHE A 172 -3.84 -17.43 -7.95
CA PHE A 172 -3.28 -18.04 -9.17
C PHE A 172 -3.26 -19.58 -9.13
N VAL A 173 -3.93 -20.22 -8.16
CA VAL A 173 -3.84 -21.68 -7.88
C VAL A 173 -4.27 -22.61 -9.03
N ASN A 174 -4.99 -22.13 -10.04
CA ASN A 174 -5.31 -22.97 -11.20
C ASN A 174 -4.27 -22.84 -12.32
N GLY A 175 -3.08 -23.39 -12.08
CA GLY A 175 -2.22 -24.10 -13.05
C GLY A 175 -1.99 -23.49 -14.45
N THR A 176 -2.28 -22.22 -14.64
CA THR A 176 -2.07 -21.48 -15.88
C THR A 176 -1.14 -20.35 -15.51
N CYS A 177 0.08 -20.42 -16.04
CA CYS A 177 1.10 -19.39 -15.94
C CYS A 177 0.52 -18.04 -16.39
N GLY A 178 0.02 -17.26 -15.43
CA GLY A 178 -0.49 -15.92 -15.69
C GLY A 178 0.66 -14.98 -16.07
N LYS A 179 0.31 -13.80 -16.58
CA LYS A 179 1.28 -12.76 -17.00
C LYS A 179 2.24 -12.31 -15.87
N CYS A 180 1.95 -12.71 -14.63
CA CYS A 180 2.75 -12.46 -13.43
C CYS A 180 3.71 -13.59 -13.03
N GLU A 181 3.87 -14.65 -13.82
CA GLU A 181 4.75 -15.76 -13.45
C GLU A 181 6.19 -15.30 -13.15
N GLY A 182 6.77 -14.47 -14.03
CA GLY A 182 8.12 -13.94 -13.81
C GLY A 182 8.23 -13.09 -12.53
N TYR A 183 7.17 -12.34 -12.20
CA TYR A 183 7.10 -11.60 -10.93
C TYR A 183 7.12 -12.56 -9.73
N LEU A 184 6.27 -13.59 -9.75
CA LEU A 184 6.15 -14.56 -8.66
C LEU A 184 7.44 -15.37 -8.47
N LEU A 185 8.09 -15.76 -9.57
CA LEU A 185 9.36 -16.47 -9.54
C LEU A 185 10.48 -15.62 -8.94
N SER A 186 10.58 -14.33 -9.30
CA SER A 186 11.56 -13.43 -8.69
C SER A 186 11.25 -13.20 -7.20
N MET A 187 9.98 -12.99 -6.85
CA MET A 187 9.56 -12.78 -5.46
C MET A 187 9.84 -13.99 -4.55
N TRP A 188 9.61 -15.22 -5.03
CA TRP A 188 9.85 -16.45 -4.25
C TRP A 188 11.26 -17.03 -4.43
N GLY A 189 11.95 -16.71 -5.51
CA GLY A 189 13.35 -17.09 -5.75
C GLY A 189 14.32 -16.34 -4.83
N GLU A 190 13.95 -15.13 -4.40
CA GLU A 190 14.73 -14.32 -3.44
C GLU A 190 14.59 -14.76 -1.98
N SER A 191 13.79 -15.80 -1.65
CA SER A 191 13.63 -16.27 -0.27
C SER A 191 14.67 -17.31 0.18
N HIS A 192 15.80 -17.46 -0.52
CA HIS A 192 16.80 -18.50 -0.27
C HIS A 192 18.26 -18.03 -0.15
N ASP A 193 18.51 -16.75 0.18
CA ASP A 193 19.84 -16.27 0.61
C ASP A 193 19.75 -15.48 1.93
#